data_AF-A0AA41SSM1-F1
#
_entry.id   AF-A0AA41SSM1-F1
#
_cell.length_a   1.000
_cell.length_b   1.000
_cell.length_c   1.000
_cell.angle_alpha   90.00
_cell.angle_beta   90.00
_cell.angle_gamma   90.00
#
_symmetry.space_group_name_H-M   'P 1'
#
loop_
_entity.id
_entity.type
_entity.pdbx_description
1 polymer ?
#
loop_
_entity_poly.entity_id
_entity_poly.type
_entity_poly.pdbx_seq_one_letter_code
_entity_poly.pdbx_strand_id
1 'polypeptide(L)'
;KPQNIMVNASGNIKPLDFGLSTRFTAGQKLNRFWCTLSCLDPKIVLMQAYEGPPVDIWNLSVILYFTLTGNRPFMGTTAKELLRQSMLASYHILHYVPVKAHRLIQNAMFLSRHEGL
;
A
#
# COMPACT_ATOMS: atom_id res chain seq x y z
N LYS A 1 -2.42 -6.44 -3.88
CA LYS A 1 -1.22 -7.25 -4.19
C LYS A 1 -0.90 -7.15 -5.68
N PRO A 2 0.37 -7.23 -6.12
CA PRO A 2 0.72 -7.18 -7.54
C PRO A 2 0.04 -8.26 -8.39
N GLN A 3 -0.23 -9.45 -7.82
CA GLN A 3 -0.93 -10.53 -8.52
C GLN A 3 -2.38 -10.18 -8.89
N ASN A 4 -2.98 -9.15 -8.26
CA ASN A 4 -4.36 -8.75 -8.49
C ASN A 4 -4.44 -7.65 -9.56
N ILE A 5 -3.36 -7.43 -10.32
CA ILE A 5 -3.26 -6.41 -11.37
C ILE A 5 -2.82 -7.07 -12.67
N MET A 6 -3.68 -7.02 -13.69
CA MET A 6 -3.35 -7.43 -15.05
C MET A 6 -2.89 -6.23 -15.86
N VAL A 7 -1.90 -6.45 -16.72
CA VAL A 7 -1.51 -5.50 -17.77
C VAL A 7 -1.81 -6.17 -19.11
N ASN A 8 -2.63 -5.54 -19.94
CA ASN A 8 -2.91 -6.06 -21.29
C ASN A 8 -1.77 -5.70 -22.27
N ALA A 9 -1.79 -6.27 -23.47
CA ALA A 9 -0.76 -6.06 -24.50
C ALA A 9 -0.59 -4.57 -24.91
N SER A 10 -1.61 -3.75 -24.68
CA SER A 10 -1.58 -2.31 -24.93
C SER A 10 -1.13 -1.48 -23.71
N GLY A 11 -0.69 -2.13 -22.62
CA GLY A 11 -0.21 -1.46 -21.41
C GLY A 11 -1.31 -0.99 -20.45
N ASN A 12 -2.58 -1.36 -20.67
CA ASN A 12 -3.66 -0.97 -19.76
C ASN A 12 -3.70 -1.85 -18.52
N ILE A 13 -3.91 -1.21 -17.37
CA ILE A 13 -4.00 -1.84 -16.05
C ILE A 13 -5.46 -2.20 -15.74
N LYS A 14 -5.71 -3.45 -15.31
CA LYS A 14 -7.02 -3.91 -14.82
C LYS A 14 -6.89 -4.65 -13.48
N PRO A 15 -7.63 -4.26 -12.42
CA PRO A 15 -7.73 -5.06 -11.21
C PRO A 15 -8.41 -6.40 -11.50
N LEU A 16 -7.92 -7.49 -10.91
CA LEU A 16 -8.38 -8.85 -11.18
C LEU A 16 -9.19 -9.49 -10.07
N ASP A 17 -9.03 -9.03 -8.84
CA ASP A 17 -9.54 -9.74 -7.67
C ASP A 17 -10.05 -8.77 -6.60
N PHE A 18 -11.36 -8.85 -6.37
CA PHE A 18 -12.14 -8.12 -5.38
C PHE A 18 -12.66 -9.05 -4.27
N GLY A 19 -12.17 -10.29 -4.16
CA GLY A 19 -12.62 -11.27 -3.15
C GLY A 19 -12.37 -10.84 -1.69
N LEU A 20 -11.60 -9.77 -1.51
CA LEU A 20 -11.27 -9.14 -0.24
C LEU A 20 -11.82 -7.71 -0.13
N SER A 21 -12.62 -7.26 -1.11
CA SER A 21 -13.23 -5.93 -1.11
C SER A 21 -14.49 -5.90 -0.26
N THR A 22 -14.78 -4.73 0.32
CA THR A 22 -16.01 -4.46 1.06
C THR A 22 -16.64 -3.17 0.58
N ARG A 23 -17.95 -3.01 0.80
CA ARG A 23 -18.59 -1.69 0.67
C ARG A 23 -18.17 -0.82 1.85
N PHE A 24 -17.97 0.45 1.57
CA PHE A 24 -17.61 1.48 2.53
C PHE A 24 -18.57 2.66 2.33
N THR A 25 -19.01 3.25 3.43
CA THR A 25 -19.73 4.52 3.48
C THR A 25 -18.85 5.53 4.20
N ALA A 26 -18.84 6.80 3.79
CA ALA A 26 -18.09 7.84 4.48
C ALA A 26 -18.45 7.88 5.98
N GLY A 27 -17.43 7.92 6.85
CA GLY A 27 -17.58 7.84 8.31
C GLY A 27 -17.75 6.42 8.88
N GLN A 28 -17.83 5.38 8.03
CA GLN A 28 -17.88 3.99 8.48
C GLN A 28 -16.48 3.48 8.84
N LYS A 29 -16.30 2.92 10.03
CA LYS A 29 -15.06 2.21 10.38
C LYS A 29 -15.17 0.71 10.09
N LEU A 30 -14.14 0.15 9.47
CA LEU A 30 -13.95 -1.27 9.18
C LEU A 30 -13.10 -1.90 10.28
N ASN A 31 -13.48 -3.09 10.76
CA ASN A 31 -12.78 -3.80 11.86
C ASN A 31 -12.16 -5.14 11.42
N ARG A 32 -12.32 -5.52 10.15
CA ARG A 32 -11.76 -6.75 9.58
C ARG A 32 -10.61 -6.41 8.65
N PHE A 33 -9.45 -7.00 8.90
CA PHE A 33 -8.26 -6.82 8.05
C PHE A 33 -8.28 -7.83 6.92
N TRP A 34 -8.24 -7.32 5.70
CA TRP A 34 -8.25 -8.13 4.48
C TRP A 34 -6.89 -8.13 3.77
N CYS A 35 -5.79 -7.91 4.50
CA CYS A 35 -4.46 -7.79 3.92
C CYS A 35 -3.42 -8.68 4.60
N THR A 36 -2.36 -9.00 3.84
CA THR A 36 -1.14 -9.63 4.38
C THR A 36 -0.31 -8.58 5.11
N LEU A 37 0.42 -8.95 6.18
CA LEU A 37 1.24 -8.06 7.03
C LEU A 37 2.16 -7.11 6.25
N SER A 38 2.67 -7.52 5.09
CA SER A 38 3.53 -6.71 4.22
C SER A 38 2.82 -5.61 3.44
N CYS A 39 1.49 -5.66 3.36
CA CYS A 39 0.65 -4.66 2.71
C CYS A 39 -0.16 -3.84 3.72
N LEU A 40 -0.19 -4.23 4.98
CA LEU A 40 -0.90 -3.51 6.01
C LEU A 40 -0.22 -2.16 6.28
N ASP A 41 -1.00 -1.08 6.18
CA ASP A 41 -0.61 0.19 6.78
C ASP A 41 -0.33 -0.07 8.27
N PRO A 42 0.85 0.28 8.78
CA PRO A 42 1.25 -0.04 10.14
C PRO A 42 0.32 0.57 11.21
N LYS A 43 -0.38 1.67 10.93
CA LYS A 43 -1.37 2.23 11.87
C LYS A 43 -2.54 1.29 12.07
N ILE A 44 -2.95 0.60 11.00
CA ILE A 44 -4.06 -0.34 10.98
C ILE A 44 -3.76 -1.56 11.86
N VAL A 45 -2.49 -1.97 11.94
CA VAL A 45 -2.06 -3.07 12.82
C VAL A 45 -2.33 -2.76 14.30
N LEU A 46 -2.34 -1.48 14.69
CA LEU A 46 -2.59 -1.03 16.06
C LEU A 46 -4.03 -0.52 16.29
N MET A 47 -4.84 -0.39 15.24
CA MET A 47 -6.19 0.15 15.31
C MET A 47 -7.23 -0.96 15.50
N GLN A 48 -8.27 -0.70 16.30
CA GLN A 48 -9.43 -1.59 16.38
C GLN A 48 -10.39 -1.42 15.19
N ALA A 49 -10.36 -0.24 14.55
CA ALA A 49 -11.14 0.05 13.35
C ALA A 49 -10.50 1.18 12.52
N TYR A 50 -10.69 1.16 11.20
CA TYR A 50 -10.05 2.07 10.24
C TYR A 50 -11.01 2.48 9.11
N GLU A 51 -10.74 3.59 8.41
CA GLU A 51 -11.45 3.93 7.17
C GLU A 51 -10.79 3.26 5.96
N GLY A 52 -11.59 2.71 5.05
CA GLY A 52 -11.10 1.95 3.90
C GLY A 52 -10.21 2.74 2.91
N PRO A 53 -10.64 3.92 2.41
CA PRO A 53 -9.94 4.60 1.32
C PRO A 53 -8.46 4.94 1.60
N PRO A 54 -8.06 5.44 2.79
CA PRO A 54 -6.65 5.69 3.10
C PRO A 54 -5.77 4.43 2.98
N VAL A 55 -6.30 3.26 3.34
CA VAL A 55 -5.59 1.97 3.25
C VAL A 55 -5.32 1.59 1.80
N ASP A 56 -6.28 1.84 0.93
CA ASP A 56 -6.15 1.53 -0.49
C ASP A 56 -5.07 2.42 -1.13
N ILE A 57 -4.96 3.69 -0.72
CA ILE A 57 -3.90 4.61 -1.17
C ILE A 57 -2.51 4.11 -0.75
N TRP A 58 -2.38 3.62 0.48
CA TRP A 58 -1.14 2.97 0.94
C TRP A 58 -0.79 1.74 0.08
N ASN A 59 -1.77 0.87 -0.15
CA ASN A 59 -1.60 -0.33 -0.97
C ASN A 59 -1.21 0.00 -2.42
N LEU A 60 -1.80 1.04 -3.00
CA LEU A 60 -1.44 1.54 -4.33
C LEU A 60 0.01 2.03 -4.39
N SER A 61 0.51 2.64 -3.31
CA SER A 61 1.91 3.08 -3.21
C SER A 61 2.89 1.90 -3.23
N VAL A 62 2.56 0.83 -2.49
CA VAL A 62 3.33 -0.42 -2.46
C VAL A 62 3.34 -1.10 -3.83
N ILE A 63 2.17 -1.14 -4.49
CA ILE A 63 2.03 -1.66 -5.85
C ILE A 63 2.85 -0.84 -6.85
N LEU A 64 2.72 0.49 -6.82
CA LEU A 64 3.42 1.38 -7.74
C LEU A 64 4.94 1.22 -7.62
N TYR A 65 5.45 1.15 -6.39
CA TYR A 65 6.87 0.86 -6.17
C TYR A 65 7.27 -0.49 -6.79
N PHE A 66 6.48 -1.55 -6.55
CA PHE A 66 6.76 -2.86 -7.12
C PHE A 66 6.72 -2.86 -8.66
N THR A 67 5.75 -2.19 -9.27
CA THR A 67 5.64 -2.09 -10.73
C THR A 67 6.83 -1.36 -11.36
N LEU A 68 7.36 -0.32 -10.69
CA LEU A 68 8.49 0.45 -11.20
C LEU A 68 9.85 -0.21 -10.98
N THR A 69 9.97 -1.04 -9.94
CA THR A 69 11.28 -1.55 -9.49
C THR A 69 11.43 -3.07 -9.60
N GLY A 70 10.32 -3.81 -9.74
CA GLY A 70 10.28 -5.27 -9.57
C GLY A 70 10.53 -5.74 -8.13
N ASN A 71 10.70 -4.82 -7.18
CA ASN A 71 11.10 -5.10 -5.81
C ASN A 71 10.00 -4.72 -4.82
N ARG A 72 9.96 -5.38 -3.66
CA ARG A 72 9.08 -4.97 -2.56
C ARG A 72 9.70 -3.77 -1.84
N PRO A 73 8.92 -2.74 -1.48
CA PRO A 73 9.46 -1.57 -0.79
C PRO A 73 9.94 -1.89 0.62
N PHE A 74 9.30 -2.86 1.28
CA PHE A 74 9.62 -3.28 2.65
C PHE A 74 9.91 -4.77 2.68
N MET A 75 11.04 -5.13 3.28
CA MET A 75 11.55 -6.50 3.41
C MET A 75 12.24 -6.62 4.77
N GLY A 76 11.87 -7.63 5.56
CA GLY A 76 12.50 -7.91 6.84
C GLY A 76 12.55 -9.40 7.11
N THR A 77 13.55 -9.83 7.85
CA THR A 77 13.68 -11.21 8.33
C THR A 77 12.69 -11.54 9.44
N THR A 78 12.17 -10.50 10.09
CA THR A 78 11.15 -10.60 11.14
C THR A 78 9.97 -9.68 10.85
N ALA A 79 8.79 -10.02 11.39
CA ALA A 79 7.62 -9.15 11.31
C ALA A 79 7.89 -7.75 11.93
N LYS A 80 8.68 -7.70 13.00
CA LYS A 80 9.07 -6.43 13.65
C LYS A 80 9.89 -5.53 12.72
N GLU A 81 10.84 -6.10 11.98
CA GLU A 81 11.66 -5.37 11.02
C GLU A 81 10.82 -4.84 9.86
N LEU A 82 9.94 -5.68 9.31
CA LEU A 82 9.01 -5.32 8.25
C LEU A 82 8.08 -4.16 8.67
N LEU A 83 7.49 -4.28 9.86
CA LEU A 83 6.63 -3.23 10.43
C LEU A 83 7.41 -1.94 10.71
N ARG A 84 8.67 -2.02 11.15
CA ARG A 84 9.50 -0.83 11.36
C ARG A 84 9.76 -0.09 10.05
N GLN A 85 10.10 -0.81 8.98
CA GLN A 85 10.33 -0.19 7.67
C GLN A 85 9.05 0.43 7.12
N SER A 86 7.90 -0.26 7.22
CA SER A 86 6.62 0.28 6.78
C SER A 86 6.21 1.53 7.60
N MET A 87 6.39 1.52 8.93
CA MET A 87 6.13 2.67 9.80
C MET A 87 6.94 3.89 9.39
N LEU A 88 8.21 3.70 9.08
CA LEU A 88 9.10 4.79 8.68
C LEU A 88 8.93 5.18 7.20
N ALA A 89 8.13 4.46 6.41
CA ALA A 89 8.14 4.54 4.95
C ALA A 89 9.58 4.49 4.40
N SER A 90 10.41 3.65 5.02
CA SER A 90 11.82 3.52 4.68
C SER A 90 11.98 2.41 3.64
N TYR A 91 12.25 2.81 2.41
CA TYR A 91 12.46 1.93 1.26
C TYR A 91 13.63 2.45 0.40
N HIS A 92 14.16 1.60 -0.47
CA HIS A 92 15.29 1.97 -1.33
C HIS A 92 14.87 2.95 -2.44
N ILE A 93 15.59 4.06 -2.56
CA ILE A 93 15.45 4.97 -3.69
C ILE A 93 16.38 4.46 -4.80
N LEU A 94 15.81 4.09 -5.94
CA LEU A 94 16.56 3.52 -7.06
C LEU A 94 16.76 4.59 -8.15
N HIS A 95 18.01 4.86 -8.52
CA HIS A 95 18.37 5.97 -9.42
C HIS A 95 17.67 5.94 -10.79
N TYR A 96 17.31 4.74 -11.28
CA TYR A 96 16.59 4.59 -12.55
C TYR A 96 15.11 4.94 -12.47
N VAL A 97 14.53 5.07 -11.27
CA VAL A 97 13.15 5.49 -11.09
C VAL A 97 13.08 7.03 -11.04
N PRO A 98 12.24 7.68 -11.87
CA PRO A 98 12.16 9.14 -11.90
C PRO A 98 11.84 9.75 -10.53
N VAL A 99 12.44 10.92 -10.23
CA VAL A 99 12.19 11.66 -8.98
C VAL A 99 10.70 11.95 -8.77
N LYS A 100 9.96 12.26 -9.85
CA LYS A 100 8.52 12.48 -9.80
C LYS A 100 7.75 11.24 -9.30
N ALA A 101 8.17 10.04 -9.71
CA ALA A 101 7.56 8.80 -9.27
C ALA A 101 7.86 8.51 -7.79
N HIS A 102 9.10 8.74 -7.35
CA HIS A 102 9.43 8.63 -5.92
C HIS A 102 8.58 9.58 -5.06
N ARG A 103 8.43 10.84 -5.48
CA ARG A 103 7.58 11.81 -4.77
C ARG A 103 6.13 11.36 -4.71
N LEU A 104 5.59 10.81 -5.79
CA LEU A 104 4.22 10.29 -5.82
C LEU A 104 4.05 9.13 -4.82
N ILE A 105 4.99 8.18 -4.79
CA ILE A 105 4.98 7.06 -3.84
C ILE A 105 5.04 7.57 -2.39
N GLN A 106 5.94 8.50 -2.09
CA GLN A 106 6.04 9.08 -0.74
C GLN A 106 4.75 9.80 -0.36
N ASN A 107 4.25 10.69 -1.21
CA ASN A 107 3.04 11.45 -0.92
C ASN A 107 1.84 10.54 -0.64
N ALA A 108 1.65 9.48 -1.43
CA ALA A 108 0.57 8.53 -1.21
C ALA A 108 0.75 7.72 0.09
N MET A 109 1.99 7.33 0.46
CA MET A 109 2.31 6.72 1.76
C MET A 109 2.12 7.67 2.96
N PHE A 110 2.24 8.99 2.77
CA PHE A 110 2.03 9.99 3.82
C PHE A 110 0.57 10.44 3.92
N LEU A 111 -0.16 10.54 2.81
CA LEU A 111 -1.58 10.93 2.78
C LEU A 111 -2.43 9.93 3.59
N SER A 112 -2.14 8.63 3.46
CA SER A 112 -2.81 7.61 4.28
C SER A 112 -2.65 7.83 5.79
N ARG A 113 -1.61 8.58 6.20
CA ARG A 113 -1.31 8.84 7.62
C ARG A 113 -2.06 10.04 8.17
N HIS A 114 -2.48 11.00 7.35
CA HIS A 114 -3.08 12.26 7.82
C HIS A 114 -4.61 12.26 7.80
N GLU A 115 -5.26 11.49 6.93
CA GLU A 115 -6.74 11.50 6.80
C GLU A 115 -7.47 10.56 7.76
N GLY A 116 -6.79 10.02 8.78
CA GLY A 116 -7.37 9.09 9.77
C GLY A 116 -7.81 9.72 11.10
N LEU A 117 -8.04 11.03 11.15
CA LEU A 117 -8.59 11.74 12.32
C LEU A 117 -10.10 11.96 12.17
#